data_AF-A0A1E3XGT0-F1
#
_entry.id   AF-A0A1E3XGT0-F1
#
_cell.length_a   1.000
_cell.length_b   1.000
_cell.length_c   1.000
_cell.angle_alpha   90.00
_cell.angle_beta   90.00
_cell.angle_gamma   90.00
#
_symmetry.space_group_name_H-M   'P 1'
#
loop_
_entity.id
_entity.type
_entity.pdbx_description
1 polymer ?
#
loop_
_entity_poly.entity_id
_entity_poly.type
_entity_poly.pdbx_seq_one_letter_code
_entity_poly.pdbx_strand_id
1 'polypeptide(L)'
;MNDINIGKTFYILARRRGQEEAEYFLNVILPTLPITNIGNTLQEVIEAAKIKAKYSISYSDCFTVATARKEKATIITGDPDFKLV
;
A
#
# COMPACT_ATOMS: atom_id res chain seq x y z
N MET A 1 4.76 -2.79 -5.39
CA MET A 1 3.63 -2.31 -4.57
C MET A 1 2.89 -3.51 -4.05
N ASN A 2 2.48 -3.52 -2.78
CA ASN A 2 1.71 -4.65 -2.24
C ASN A 2 0.21 -4.54 -2.59
N ASP A 3 -0.52 -5.66 -2.49
CA ASP A 3 -1.95 -5.73 -2.83
C ASP A 3 -2.79 -4.71 -2.04
N ILE A 4 -2.50 -4.51 -0.75
CA ILE A 4 -3.24 -3.57 0.10
C ILE A 4 -3.10 -2.13 -0.39
N ASN A 5 -1.90 -1.73 -0.82
CA ASN A 5 -1.65 -0.39 -1.36
C ASN A 5 -2.28 -0.21 -2.75
N ILE A 6 -2.26 -1.24 -3.59
CA ILE A 6 -2.98 -1.21 -4.88
C ILE A 6 -4.47 -1.01 -4.62
N GLY A 7 -5.05 -1.76 -3.68
CA GLY A 7 -6.45 -1.60 -3.25
C GLY A 7 -6.75 -0.21 -2.69
N LYS A 8 -5.88 0.35 -1.83
CA LYS A 8 -6.01 1.74 -1.31
C LYS A 8 -6.01 2.75 -2.46
N THR A 9 -5.14 2.58 -3.45
CA THR A 9 -5.06 3.43 -4.63
C THR A 9 -6.34 3.36 -5.45
N PHE A 10 -6.82 2.14 -5.73
CA PHE A 10 -8.09 1.91 -6.43
C PHE A 10 -9.26 2.60 -5.72
N TYR A 11 -9.43 2.37 -4.41
CA TYR A 11 -10.52 2.97 -3.63
C TYR A 11 -10.48 4.51 -3.65
N ILE A 12 -9.29 5.10 -3.53
CA ILE A 12 -9.14 6.57 -3.58
C ILE A 12 -9.53 7.09 -4.97
N LEU A 13 -9.08 6.44 -6.04
CA LEU A 13 -9.45 6.81 -7.41
C LEU A 13 -10.96 6.68 -7.62
N ALA A 14 -11.57 5.55 -7.22
CA ALA A 14 -12.99 5.32 -7.34
C ALA A 14 -13.80 6.42 -6.64
N ARG A 15 -13.40 6.79 -5.42
CA ARG A 15 -14.07 7.85 -4.64
C ARG A 15 -13.90 9.26 -5.20
N ARG A 16 -12.75 9.56 -5.80
CA ARG A 16 -12.41 10.93 -6.24
C ARG A 16 -12.69 11.19 -7.72
N ARG A 17 -12.66 10.13 -8.54
CA ARG A 17 -12.70 10.22 -10.01
C ARG A 17 -13.70 9.26 -10.66
N GLY A 18 -14.33 8.38 -9.88
CA GLY A 18 -15.31 7.42 -10.38
C GLY A 18 -14.71 6.03 -10.66
N GLN A 19 -15.60 5.04 -10.77
CA GLN A 19 -15.25 3.64 -10.93
C GLN A 19 -14.44 3.37 -12.21
N GLU A 20 -14.82 4.02 -13.32
CA GLU A 20 -14.15 3.85 -14.63
C GLU A 20 -12.66 4.22 -14.55
N GLU A 21 -12.32 5.33 -13.91
CA GLU A 21 -10.93 5.77 -13.72
C GLU A 21 -10.12 4.84 -12.82
N ALA A 22 -10.78 4.22 -11.82
CA ALA A 22 -10.13 3.25 -10.95
C ALA A 22 -9.83 1.94 -11.69
N GLU A 23 -10.75 1.47 -12.52
CA GLU A 23 -10.55 0.29 -13.38
C GLU A 23 -9.53 0.55 -14.49
N TYR A 24 -9.54 1.74 -15.09
CA TYR A 24 -8.51 2.15 -16.04
C TYR A 24 -7.12 2.13 -15.39
N PHE A 25 -6.99 2.63 -14.16
CA PHE A 25 -5.75 2.51 -13.41
C PHE A 25 -5.31 1.05 -13.23
N LEU A 26 -6.22 0.18 -12.77
CA LEU A 26 -5.88 -1.20 -12.44
C LEU A 26 -5.50 -2.02 -13.68
N ASN A 27 -6.24 -1.85 -14.78
CA ASN A 27 -6.14 -2.70 -15.96
C ASN A 27 -5.18 -2.16 -17.02
N VAL A 28 -4.95 -0.83 -17.05
CA VAL A 28 -4.13 -0.18 -18.09
C VAL A 28 -2.90 0.49 -17.51
N ILE A 29 -3.05 1.36 -16.50
CA ILE A 29 -1.91 2.11 -15.99
C ILE A 29 -0.95 1.21 -15.21
N LEU A 30 -1.44 0.54 -14.16
CA LEU A 30 -0.60 -0.23 -13.24
C LEU A 30 0.26 -1.29 -13.95
N PRO A 31 -0.24 -2.08 -14.93
CA PRO A 31 0.57 -3.07 -15.65
C PRO A 31 1.67 -2.46 -16.55
N THR A 32 1.53 -1.19 -16.96
CA THR A 32 2.51 -0.50 -17.80
C THR A 32 3.60 0.20 -17.00
N LEU A 33 3.41 0.36 -15.68
CA LEU A 33 4.41 0.95 -14.81
C LEU A 33 5.52 -0.09 -14.49
N PRO A 34 6.78 0.34 -14.31
CA PRO A 34 7.86 -0.52 -13.84
C PRO A 34 7.74 -0.82 -12.34
N ILE A 35 6.58 -1.30 -11.90
CA ILE A 35 6.24 -1.59 -10.51
C ILE A 35 5.88 -3.07 -10.38
N THR A 36 6.63 -3.80 -9.58
CA THR A 36 6.32 -5.20 -9.25
C THR A 36 5.14 -5.27 -8.28
N ASN A 37 4.08 -6.01 -8.60
CA ASN A 37 3.05 -6.36 -7.61
C ASN A 37 3.59 -7.44 -6.64
N ILE A 38 3.38 -7.25 -5.35
CA ILE A 38 3.78 -8.18 -4.29
C ILE A 38 2.53 -8.61 -3.52
N GLY A 39 2.20 -9.90 -3.60
CA GLY A 39 1.10 -10.47 -2.83
C GLY A 39 1.36 -10.48 -1.33
N ASN A 40 0.31 -10.38 -0.52
CA ASN A 40 0.45 -10.40 0.94
C ASN A 40 0.24 -11.80 1.55
N THR A 41 1.22 -12.26 2.32
CA THR A 41 1.13 -13.53 3.08
C THR A 41 0.53 -13.30 4.47
N LEU A 42 0.05 -14.35 5.13
CA LEU A 42 -0.42 -14.27 6.52
C LEU A 42 0.66 -13.71 7.46
N GLN A 43 1.93 -14.10 7.25
CA GLN A 43 3.03 -13.59 8.04
C GLN A 43 3.14 -12.05 7.91
N GLU A 44 2.99 -11.51 6.71
CA GLU A 44 3.04 -10.06 6.48
C GLU A 44 1.83 -9.33 7.08
N VAL A 45 0.65 -9.96 7.06
CA VAL A 45 -0.54 -9.44 7.75
C VAL A 45 -0.28 -9.34 9.25
N ILE A 46 0.33 -10.36 9.85
CA ILE A 46 0.69 -10.33 11.27
C ILE A 46 1.76 -9.28 11.57
N GLU A 47 2.77 -9.11 10.70
CA GLU A 47 3.75 -8.04 10.87
C GLU A 47 3.13 -6.64 10.77
N ALA A 48 2.20 -6.40 9.85
CA ALA A 48 1.44 -5.16 9.79
C ALA A 48 0.63 -4.93 11.08
N ALA A 49 0.01 -5.98 11.63
CA ALA A 49 -0.71 -5.90 12.91
C ALA A 49 0.21 -5.55 14.09
N LYS A 50 1.41 -6.11 14.16
CA LYS A 50 2.42 -5.76 15.16
C LYS A 50 2.86 -4.30 15.04
N ILE A 51 3.04 -3.80 13.82
CA ILE A 51 3.35 -2.39 13.57
C ILE A 51 2.20 -1.51 14.06
N LYS A 52 0.95 -1.86 13.74
CA LYS A 52 -0.23 -1.10 14.20
C LYS A 52 -0.37 -1.06 15.72
N ALA A 53 -0.05 -2.16 16.39
CA ALA A 53 -0.08 -2.22 17.85
C ALA A 53 0.94 -1.27 18.50
N LYS A 54 2.04 -0.96 17.80
CA LYS A 54 3.11 -0.10 18.31
C LYS A 54 2.98 1.37 17.87
N TYR A 55 2.44 1.63 16.69
CA TYR A 55 2.43 2.96 16.08
C TYR A 55 1.02 3.40 15.70
N SER A 56 0.72 4.68 15.93
CA SER A 56 -0.59 5.27 15.63
C SER A 56 -0.74 5.69 14.16
N ILE A 57 -0.39 4.82 13.23
CA ILE A 57 -0.59 5.03 11.78
C ILE A 57 -1.79 4.20 11.28
N SER A 58 -2.28 4.49 10.06
CA SER A 58 -3.39 3.72 9.50
C SER A 58 -3.01 2.25 9.30
N TYR A 59 -3.99 1.33 9.40
CA TYR A 59 -3.67 -0.10 9.28
C TYR A 59 -3.16 -0.47 7.88
N SER A 60 -3.68 0.17 6.81
CA SER A 60 -3.16 -0.04 5.46
C SER A 60 -1.71 0.47 5.31
N ASP A 61 -1.36 1.56 5.97
CA ASP A 61 0.03 2.07 5.96
C ASP A 61 0.99 1.14 6.72
N CYS A 62 0.49 0.37 7.69
CA CYS A 62 1.30 -0.66 8.34
C CYS A 62 1.75 -1.76 7.36
N PHE A 63 0.96 -2.08 6.33
CA PHE A 63 1.40 -2.99 5.26
C PHE A 63 2.53 -2.40 4.43
N THR A 64 2.48 -1.09 4.15
CA THR A 64 3.60 -0.39 3.49
C THR A 64 4.89 -0.54 4.28
N VAL A 65 4.83 -0.29 5.58
CA VAL A 65 5.99 -0.44 6.47
C VAL A 65 6.47 -1.88 6.51
N ALA A 66 5.56 -2.85 6.65
CA ALA A 66 5.90 -4.28 6.70
C ALA A 66 6.62 -4.72 5.41
N THR A 67 6.06 -4.38 4.25
CA THR A 67 6.68 -4.68 2.95
C THR A 67 8.04 -3.98 2.81
N ALA A 68 8.16 -2.71 3.18
CA ALA A 68 9.42 -1.99 3.10
C ALA A 68 10.52 -2.61 3.97
N ARG A 69 10.18 -3.04 5.20
CA ARG A 69 11.12 -3.73 6.09
C ARG A 69 11.56 -5.09 5.53
N LYS A 70 10.62 -5.87 4.99
CA LYS A 70 10.90 -7.18 4.37
C LYS A 70 11.85 -7.03 3.17
N GLU A 71 11.54 -6.11 2.28
CA GLU A 71 12.26 -5.92 1.01
C GLU A 71 13.48 -4.98 1.16
N LYS A 72 13.76 -4.47 2.38
CA LYS A 72 14.78 -3.44 2.66
C LYS A 72 14.65 -2.22 1.73
N ALA A 73 13.41 -1.84 1.44
CA ALA A 73 13.08 -0.78 0.50
C ALA A 73 12.87 0.57 1.21
N THR A 74 13.05 1.65 0.46
CA THR A 74 12.73 3.00 0.92
C THR A 74 11.26 3.30 0.65
N ILE A 75 10.55 3.85 1.64
CA ILE A 75 9.17 4.31 1.48
C ILE A 75 9.18 5.70 0.86
N ILE A 76 8.56 5.84 -0.31
CA ILE A 76 8.33 7.14 -0.95
C ILE A 76 6.89 7.57 -0.65
N THR A 77 6.72 8.63 0.12
CA THR A 77 5.41 9.10 0.58
C THR A 77 5.40 10.61 0.84
N GLY A 78 4.23 11.23 0.63
CA GLY A 78 3.95 12.60 1.07
C GLY A 78 3.25 12.66 2.44
N ASP A 79 2.97 11.51 3.05
CA ASP A 79 2.26 11.40 4.33
C ASP A 79 3.25 11.54 5.50
N PRO A 80 3.10 12.56 6.37
CA PRO A 80 4.01 12.78 7.51
C PRO A 80 3.93 11.68 8.57
N ASP A 81 2.86 10.88 8.62
CA ASP A 81 2.67 9.84 9.63
C ASP A 81 3.77 8.76 9.59
N PHE A 82 4.40 8.57 8.42
CA PHE A 82 5.53 7.64 8.26
C PHE A 82 6.81 8.08 8.98
N LYS A 83 6.91 9.34 9.45
CA LYS A 83 8.04 9.78 10.30
C LYS A 83 8.04 9.13 11.69
N LEU A 84 6.92 8.51 12.08
CA LEU A 84 6.76 7.87 13.37
C LEU A 84 7.37 6.45 13.42
N VAL A 85 7.78 5.85 12.28
CA VAL A 85 8.00 4.40 12.15
C VAL A 85 9.33 4.01 11.51
#